data_AF-A0A1G2ZT65-F1
#
_entry.id   AF-A0A1G2ZT65-F1
#
_cell.length_a   1.000
_cell.length_b   1.000
_cell.length_c   1.000
_cell.angle_alpha   90.00
_cell.angle_beta   90.00
_cell.angle_gamma   90.00
#
_symmetry.space_group_name_H-M   'P 1'
#
loop_
_entity.id
_entity.type
_entity.pdbx_description
1 polymer ?
#
loop_
_entity_poly.entity_id
_entity_poly.type
_entity_poly.pdbx_seq_one_letter_code
_entity_poly.pdbx_strand_id
1 'polypeptide(L)'
;MLSPIRILLACVSLAFVSLTALVVIRPADDADVPYAANAQLRGPILLSAGAPYLNQPIEDGEALPPPFGPAAAESSQDSEQPREAEPVEEPAAQPATEDAIEPEDTAKPEDTAKPDDTVEPRNTVKEEAQQPSHQEAKQPSADEVQQPPDDEATDAAQPEQPALPEPKPELTAAQMALRDRVRRAVVPYRQPLLSASENTATELMHYCLAFGCGSEVYRSGSPGDRGNSGRKINGITCLCWNYPCAGFQPLQICDGHIAARIGYGLQEHRSQLLAMLAFARVQASYPMRVGDDVRTVADLVESEKLTCRSGTDLSLKLIGLAYYLADDPTWKNDLAEDWSVDRIIQEELTQPVIGSAGGGTQRLLGLSYVLDGRAQRKQPIDGQFRRAQQFINEFHDYALRLQNSDGSWGPQCLDGKGISRDPLVQLRSTGDVLRWLALSLPADRLDNPQVVRAVEYISGLLENQRFRSNLRSMKTRDIGAVSHALHALAIYDRRFFLPRTPPPTASASSVQTTMLPGSGIGGLLTSTDK
;
A
#
# COMPACT_ATOMS: atom_id res chain seq x y z
N MET A 1 16.24 12.01 79.31
CA MET A 1 15.86 11.06 78.24
C MET A 1 14.50 11.47 77.72
N LEU A 2 14.32 11.54 76.39
CA LEU A 2 13.07 11.81 75.63
C LEU A 2 12.33 13.13 75.99
N SER A 3 12.01 13.92 74.97
CA SER A 3 11.65 15.34 75.07
C SER A 3 10.47 15.67 74.08
N PRO A 4 9.90 16.89 74.02
CA PRO A 4 8.58 17.08 74.65
C PRO A 4 7.56 17.94 73.84
N ILE A 5 6.42 18.29 74.48
CA ILE A 5 5.73 19.61 74.47
C ILE A 5 5.52 20.32 73.10
N ARG A 6 4.28 20.40 72.57
CA ARG A 6 3.22 21.42 72.85
C ARG A 6 3.66 22.88 72.62
N ILE A 7 2.87 23.69 71.88
CA ILE A 7 2.27 25.00 72.30
C ILE A 7 1.62 25.79 71.12
N LEU A 8 0.48 26.44 71.40
CA LEU A 8 -0.26 27.53 70.69
C LEU A 8 -0.46 27.47 69.15
N LEU A 9 -1.62 27.74 68.52
CA LEU A 9 -2.93 28.36 68.87
C LEU A 9 -2.94 29.92 68.92
N ALA A 10 -4.02 30.52 68.40
CA ALA A 10 -4.29 31.96 68.17
C ALA A 10 -3.73 32.51 66.82
N CYS A 11 -4.37 33.46 66.11
CA CYS A 11 -5.73 34.03 66.18
C CYS A 11 -6.06 34.88 64.92
N VAL A 12 -7.36 35.21 64.72
CA VAL A 12 -7.97 36.52 64.30
C VAL A 12 -7.23 37.38 63.26
N SER A 13 -7.83 37.94 62.19
CA SER A 13 -9.17 37.90 61.56
C SER A 13 -9.15 38.80 60.29
N LEU A 14 -10.31 38.98 59.61
CA LEU A 14 -10.67 40.16 58.77
C LEU A 14 -9.98 40.26 57.39
N ALA A 15 -10.64 40.73 56.30
CA ALA A 15 -12.02 41.15 56.09
C ALA A 15 -12.45 41.08 54.59
N PHE A 16 -13.76 41.00 54.32
CA PHE A 16 -14.57 41.82 53.39
C PHE A 16 -14.12 42.08 51.92
N VAL A 17 -14.99 42.13 50.89
CA VAL A 17 -16.43 41.79 50.77
C VAL A 17 -16.86 41.71 49.28
N SER A 18 -17.98 41.03 48.98
CA SER A 18 -18.97 41.20 47.87
C SER A 18 -18.53 41.75 46.48
N LEU A 19 -19.08 41.24 45.36
CA LEU A 19 -20.53 41.36 45.06
C LEU A 19 -21.07 40.35 44.01
N THR A 20 -22.38 40.11 44.06
CA THR A 20 -23.18 39.13 43.30
C THR A 20 -23.75 39.58 41.95
N ALA A 21 -23.81 38.66 40.98
CA ALA A 21 -24.97 38.36 40.11
C ALA A 21 -24.67 37.02 39.37
N LEU A 22 -25.43 35.92 39.39
CA LEU A 22 -26.83 35.57 39.70
C LEU A 22 -27.84 35.79 38.55
N VAL A 23 -28.03 34.74 37.74
CA VAL A 23 -29.30 34.35 37.09
C VAL A 23 -29.42 32.83 37.19
N VAL A 24 -30.61 32.31 37.51
CA VAL A 24 -30.93 30.87 37.57
C VAL A 24 -32.28 30.63 36.89
N ILE A 25 -32.32 29.78 35.86
CA ILE A 25 -33.52 29.09 35.36
C ILE A 25 -33.12 27.64 35.03
N ARG A 26 -34.08 26.70 35.13
CA ARG A 26 -33.89 25.23 34.99
C ARG A 26 -34.78 24.67 33.83
N PRO A 27 -34.93 23.34 33.60
CA PRO A 27 -34.85 22.74 32.26
C PRO A 27 -36.22 22.50 31.58
N ALA A 28 -36.17 21.94 30.36
CA ALA A 28 -37.28 21.22 29.74
C ALA A 28 -36.76 20.10 28.79
N ASP A 29 -36.88 18.86 29.26
CA ASP A 29 -37.41 17.63 28.64
C ASP A 29 -36.94 17.08 27.26
N ASP A 30 -37.09 15.75 27.15
CA ASP A 30 -36.59 14.85 26.10
C ASP A 30 -37.35 14.87 24.75
N ALA A 31 -36.70 14.33 23.72
CA ALA A 31 -37.35 13.82 22.50
C ALA A 31 -36.56 12.65 21.87
N ASP A 32 -37.01 11.42 22.11
CA ASP A 32 -36.48 10.19 21.49
C ASP A 32 -36.86 10.05 20.00
N VAL A 33 -35.89 9.78 19.12
CA VAL A 33 -36.10 9.10 17.82
C VAL A 33 -34.90 8.16 17.54
N PRO A 34 -35.09 6.88 17.18
CA PRO A 34 -34.07 5.85 17.38
C PRO A 34 -33.09 5.62 16.20
N TYR A 35 -31.94 5.03 16.54
CA TYR A 35 -30.92 4.57 15.59
C TYR A 35 -31.33 3.24 14.93
N ALA A 36 -31.80 3.30 13.68
CA ALA A 36 -32.21 2.11 12.91
C ALA A 36 -31.01 1.28 12.42
N ALA A 37 -31.16 -0.05 12.36
CA ALA A 37 -30.07 -0.99 12.19
C ALA A 37 -29.94 -1.59 10.78
N ASN A 38 -28.72 -2.07 10.46
CA ASN A 38 -28.40 -3.19 9.55
C ASN A 38 -29.25 -3.38 8.28
N ALA A 39 -28.89 -2.70 7.20
CA ALA A 39 -29.29 -3.10 5.85
C ALA A 39 -28.28 -4.11 5.25
N GLN A 40 -28.58 -5.41 5.32
CA GLN A 40 -27.85 -6.43 4.56
C GLN A 40 -28.30 -6.41 3.10
N LEU A 41 -27.40 -6.10 2.16
CA LEU A 41 -27.65 -6.27 0.73
C LEU A 41 -26.81 -7.42 0.18
N ARG A 42 -27.45 -8.59 0.08
CA ARG A 42 -27.03 -9.70 -0.79
C ARG A 42 -27.77 -9.57 -2.12
N GLY A 43 -27.04 -9.50 -3.23
CA GLY A 43 -27.60 -9.58 -4.58
C GLY A 43 -26.49 -9.85 -5.59
N PRO A 44 -26.60 -10.89 -6.44
CA PRO A 44 -25.62 -11.15 -7.49
C PRO A 44 -25.86 -10.26 -8.70
N ILE A 45 -24.79 -9.80 -9.35
CA ILE A 45 -24.86 -9.17 -10.67
C ILE A 45 -24.17 -10.11 -11.67
N LEU A 46 -24.90 -10.49 -12.70
CA LEU A 46 -24.41 -11.36 -13.78
C LEU A 46 -23.59 -10.53 -14.77
N LEU A 47 -22.46 -11.08 -15.20
CA LEU A 47 -21.67 -10.53 -16.29
C LEU A 47 -22.35 -10.84 -17.64
N SER A 48 -22.73 -9.80 -18.37
CA SER A 48 -23.07 -9.90 -19.80
C SER A 48 -21.78 -9.88 -20.63
N ALA A 49 -21.80 -10.50 -21.82
CA ALA A 49 -20.61 -10.72 -22.62
C ALA A 49 -20.81 -10.40 -24.11
N GLY A 50 -19.73 -9.98 -24.77
CA GLY A 50 -19.53 -10.20 -26.21
C GLY A 50 -19.55 -8.96 -27.12
N ALA A 51 -18.37 -8.62 -27.66
CA ALA A 51 -18.16 -8.30 -29.08
C ALA A 51 -16.64 -8.33 -29.38
N PRO A 52 -16.15 -9.03 -30.42
CA PRO A 52 -14.74 -9.03 -30.83
C PRO A 52 -14.49 -8.17 -32.08
N TYR A 53 -13.28 -7.59 -32.23
CA TYR A 53 -12.80 -7.12 -33.55
C TYR A 53 -11.28 -7.27 -33.77
N LEU A 54 -10.98 -7.72 -34.98
CA LEU A 54 -9.74 -8.05 -35.70
C LEU A 54 -8.37 -7.49 -35.26
N ASN A 55 -7.34 -8.33 -35.47
CA ASN A 55 -5.92 -8.00 -35.45
C ASN A 55 -5.47 -7.17 -36.66
N GLN A 56 -4.41 -6.36 -36.50
CA GLN A 56 -3.29 -6.27 -37.46
C GLN A 56 -1.95 -6.07 -36.72
N PRO A 57 -0.81 -6.49 -37.29
CA PRO A 57 0.50 -6.34 -36.66
C PRO A 57 1.14 -4.98 -36.97
N ILE A 58 1.94 -4.47 -36.03
CA ILE A 58 2.92 -3.40 -36.26
C ILE A 58 4.23 -3.83 -35.62
N GLU A 59 5.29 -3.84 -36.42
CA GLU A 59 6.68 -3.97 -35.96
C GLU A 59 7.22 -2.58 -35.64
N ASP A 60 7.95 -2.44 -34.53
CA ASP A 60 9.29 -1.84 -34.52
C ASP A 60 9.88 -1.90 -33.10
N GLY A 61 11.20 -2.13 -33.01
CA GLY A 61 11.90 -2.40 -31.75
C GLY A 61 12.91 -1.33 -31.39
N GLU A 62 12.52 -0.35 -30.57
CA GLU A 62 13.48 0.57 -29.95
C GLU A 62 14.15 -0.09 -28.74
N ALA A 63 15.48 -0.25 -28.80
CA ALA A 63 16.23 -1.00 -27.80
C ALA A 63 16.31 -0.26 -26.45
N LEU A 64 15.99 -0.96 -25.35
CA LEU A 64 16.20 -0.45 -24.00
C LEU A 64 17.70 -0.31 -23.70
N PRO A 65 18.15 0.78 -23.04
CA PRO A 65 19.51 0.85 -22.52
C PRO A 65 19.72 -0.20 -21.41
N PRO A 66 20.91 -0.82 -21.31
CA PRO A 66 21.14 -1.89 -20.34
C PRO A 66 21.07 -1.36 -18.89
N PRO A 67 20.39 -2.07 -17.96
CA PRO A 67 20.20 -1.62 -16.57
C PRO A 67 21.48 -1.67 -15.70
N PHE A 68 22.64 -1.92 -16.29
CA PHE A 68 23.92 -2.09 -15.60
C PHE A 68 25.00 -1.15 -16.15
N GLY A 69 24.84 0.16 -15.90
CA GLY A 69 25.96 1.10 -15.98
C GLY A 69 26.99 0.83 -14.87
N PRO A 70 28.30 0.88 -15.13
CA PRO A 70 29.31 0.59 -14.11
C PRO A 70 29.41 1.72 -13.08
N ALA A 71 28.96 1.46 -11.86
CA ALA A 71 29.25 2.34 -10.72
C ALA A 71 30.75 2.30 -10.40
N ALA A 72 31.43 3.43 -10.58
CA ALA A 72 32.84 3.56 -10.23
C ALA A 72 33.00 3.54 -8.70
N ALA A 73 33.59 2.47 -8.16
CA ALA A 73 33.91 2.36 -6.75
C ALA A 73 35.29 2.98 -6.48
N GLU A 74 35.32 4.21 -5.98
CA GLU A 74 36.54 4.78 -5.40
C GLU A 74 36.87 4.09 -4.07
N SER A 75 38.11 3.62 -3.94
CA SER A 75 38.55 2.80 -2.82
C SER A 75 39.27 3.62 -1.74
N SER A 76 38.68 3.69 -0.55
CA SER A 76 39.40 4.06 0.67
C SER A 76 39.54 2.84 1.56
N GLN A 77 40.73 2.23 1.55
CA GLN A 77 41.14 1.29 2.58
C GLN A 77 41.58 2.09 3.81
N ASP A 78 41.13 1.71 5.01
CA ASP A 78 42.00 1.80 6.18
C ASP A 78 41.70 0.66 7.16
N SER A 79 42.67 0.34 8.02
CA SER A 79 42.76 -0.97 8.67
C SER A 79 43.02 -0.87 10.18
N GLU A 80 42.03 -1.22 11.00
CA GLU A 80 42.23 -1.47 12.43
C GLU A 80 41.70 -2.85 12.87
N GLN A 81 42.55 -3.55 13.61
CA GLN A 81 42.20 -4.71 14.44
C GLN A 81 42.42 -4.36 15.92
N PRO A 82 41.77 -5.07 16.86
CA PRO A 82 41.36 -4.48 18.13
C PRO A 82 42.48 -4.34 19.17
N ARG A 83 42.26 -3.44 20.13
CA ARG A 83 42.97 -3.40 21.41
C ARG A 83 42.08 -3.92 22.54
N GLU A 84 42.74 -4.40 23.59
CA GLU A 84 42.14 -5.04 24.76
C GLU A 84 41.41 -4.03 25.67
N ALA A 85 40.56 -4.56 26.56
CA ALA A 85 39.81 -3.78 27.54
C ALA A 85 40.16 -4.22 28.97
N GLU A 86 40.37 -3.25 29.85
CA GLU A 86 40.43 -3.36 31.31
C GLU A 86 39.69 -2.15 31.92
N PRO A 87 39.15 -2.23 33.15
CA PRO A 87 38.04 -1.37 33.59
C PRO A 87 38.43 -0.13 34.41
N VAL A 88 37.53 0.86 34.46
CA VAL A 88 37.56 2.01 35.40
C VAL A 88 36.14 2.25 35.95
N GLU A 89 36.05 2.78 37.16
CA GLU A 89 34.89 2.72 38.06
C GLU A 89 33.78 3.77 37.82
N GLU A 90 32.59 3.44 38.34
CA GLU A 90 31.41 4.31 38.45
C GLU A 90 31.45 5.14 39.75
N PRO A 91 31.04 6.43 39.72
CA PRO A 91 30.46 7.09 40.88
C PRO A 91 29.04 7.61 40.61
N ALA A 92 28.14 7.39 41.57
CA ALA A 92 26.72 7.70 41.45
C ALA A 92 26.37 9.20 41.55
N ALA A 93 25.20 9.57 41.02
CA ALA A 93 24.59 10.90 41.17
C ALA A 93 23.16 10.82 41.71
N GLN A 94 22.79 11.72 42.63
CA GLN A 94 21.41 11.96 43.10
C GLN A 94 21.16 13.48 43.28
N PRO A 95 19.88 13.94 43.32
CA PRO A 95 19.52 15.19 42.65
C PRO A 95 19.02 16.34 43.54
N ALA A 96 19.10 17.56 43.00
CA ALA A 96 18.40 18.80 43.38
C ALA A 96 18.69 19.86 42.28
N THR A 97 17.89 20.87 41.96
CA THR A 97 16.47 21.23 42.22
C THR A 97 16.03 22.24 41.14
N GLU A 98 14.73 22.49 41.00
CA GLU A 98 14.18 23.60 40.19
C GLU A 98 14.49 24.98 40.82
N ASP A 99 14.57 26.04 40.00
CA ASP A 99 13.78 27.27 40.25
C ASP A 99 13.63 28.11 38.95
N ALA A 100 12.75 29.10 38.97
CA ALA A 100 12.18 29.75 37.77
C ALA A 100 12.88 31.05 37.29
N ILE A 101 12.52 31.48 36.07
CA ILE A 101 12.35 32.88 35.64
C ILE A 101 11.46 32.90 34.36
N GLU A 102 10.59 33.90 34.24
CA GLU A 102 9.68 34.13 33.09
C GLU A 102 9.89 35.58 32.55
N PRO A 103 9.13 36.11 31.56
CA PRO A 103 9.72 36.53 30.28
C PRO A 103 9.71 38.06 30.05
N GLU A 104 10.29 38.51 28.93
CA GLU A 104 9.92 39.79 28.32
C GLU A 104 9.99 39.76 26.78
N ASP A 105 9.31 40.71 26.13
CA ASP A 105 9.03 40.81 24.69
C ASP A 105 9.67 42.10 24.12
N THR A 106 10.03 42.14 22.81
CA THR A 106 9.80 43.31 21.93
C THR A 106 10.30 43.15 20.48
N ALA A 107 9.38 43.45 19.55
CA ALA A 107 9.52 44.34 18.38
C ALA A 107 10.70 44.24 17.36
N LYS A 108 10.29 44.03 16.09
CA LYS A 108 10.91 44.54 14.84
C LYS A 108 10.64 46.06 14.69
N PRO A 109 11.36 46.87 13.86
CA PRO A 109 11.18 46.81 12.38
C PRO A 109 12.37 47.31 11.48
N GLU A 110 12.17 47.20 10.14
CA GLU A 110 12.60 48.13 9.05
C GLU A 110 14.10 48.54 8.85
N ASP A 111 14.62 48.93 7.67
CA ASP A 111 14.21 48.85 6.24
C ASP A 111 15.44 49.18 5.32
N THR A 112 15.26 49.13 3.99
CA THR A 112 15.92 49.89 2.90
C THR A 112 16.96 49.22 1.96
N ALA A 113 16.93 49.73 0.71
CA ALA A 113 18.00 49.80 -0.32
C ALA A 113 18.42 48.56 -1.16
N LYS A 114 17.86 48.50 -2.38
CA LYS A 114 18.54 48.16 -3.65
C LYS A 114 19.13 49.47 -4.28
N PRO A 115 19.88 49.48 -5.42
CA PRO A 115 20.23 48.44 -6.40
C PRO A 115 21.78 48.32 -6.58
N ASP A 116 22.48 48.07 -7.71
CA ASP A 116 22.18 47.88 -9.15
C ASP A 116 23.35 47.16 -9.91
N ASP A 117 23.42 47.32 -11.24
CA ASP A 117 24.55 47.16 -12.19
C ASP A 117 24.86 45.79 -12.83
N THR A 118 24.05 45.46 -13.84
CA THR A 118 24.44 45.41 -15.27
C THR A 118 25.86 44.93 -15.67
N VAL A 119 25.94 43.75 -16.31
CA VAL A 119 26.91 43.47 -17.40
C VAL A 119 26.25 42.58 -18.47
N GLU A 120 26.43 42.90 -19.76
CA GLU A 120 25.91 42.17 -20.93
C GLU A 120 27.07 41.82 -21.93
N PRO A 121 26.87 41.10 -23.07
CA PRO A 121 27.71 39.93 -23.34
C PRO A 121 28.53 39.95 -24.65
N ARG A 122 29.45 38.98 -24.77
CA ARG A 122 30.14 38.52 -26.00
C ARG A 122 30.52 37.03 -25.84
N ASN A 123 30.67 36.21 -26.88
CA ASN A 123 30.66 36.46 -28.33
C ASN A 123 30.16 35.23 -29.11
N THR A 124 29.84 35.39 -30.40
CA THR A 124 29.35 34.35 -31.32
C THR A 124 30.42 33.68 -32.18
N VAL A 125 30.27 32.37 -32.42
CA VAL A 125 30.66 31.63 -33.65
C VAL A 125 29.75 30.39 -33.73
N LYS A 126 29.41 29.78 -34.88
CA LYS A 126 28.83 30.24 -36.16
C LYS A 126 28.45 28.96 -36.91
N GLU A 127 27.32 28.98 -37.60
CA GLU A 127 26.76 27.92 -38.45
C GLU A 127 27.60 27.63 -39.72
N GLU A 128 27.68 26.36 -40.12
CA GLU A 128 27.94 25.95 -41.51
C GLU A 128 27.35 24.55 -41.79
N ALA A 129 26.72 24.36 -42.96
CA ALA A 129 26.01 23.14 -43.35
C ALA A 129 26.52 22.60 -44.69
N GLN A 130 26.55 21.28 -44.89
CA GLN A 130 26.91 20.70 -46.19
C GLN A 130 26.38 19.27 -46.45
N GLN A 131 25.55 19.19 -47.49
CA GLN A 131 25.21 18.04 -48.35
C GLN A 131 24.99 18.64 -49.77
N PRO A 132 24.92 17.87 -50.88
CA PRO A 132 24.88 16.40 -50.99
C PRO A 132 25.93 15.84 -52.00
N SER A 133 25.86 14.53 -52.29
CA SER A 133 26.19 14.02 -53.63
C SER A 133 25.40 12.73 -53.95
N HIS A 134 25.00 12.57 -55.22
CA HIS A 134 24.40 11.34 -55.74
C HIS A 134 25.47 10.51 -56.47
N GLN A 135 25.35 9.17 -56.39
CA GLN A 135 25.78 8.25 -57.45
C GLN A 135 24.74 7.16 -57.66
N GLU A 136 24.82 6.44 -58.78
CA GLU A 136 23.69 5.82 -59.45
C GLU A 136 23.97 4.34 -59.84
N ALA A 137 22.88 3.57 -59.95
CA ALA A 137 22.75 2.30 -60.67
C ALA A 137 23.65 1.10 -60.29
N LYS A 138 22.99 0.03 -59.81
CA LYS A 138 22.98 -1.26 -60.52
C LYS A 138 21.80 -2.16 -60.13
N GLN A 139 21.06 -2.61 -61.13
CA GLN A 139 20.12 -3.75 -61.02
C GLN A 139 20.91 -5.08 -61.10
N PRO A 140 20.25 -6.20 -60.77
CA PRO A 140 20.06 -7.21 -61.82
C PRO A 140 18.60 -7.62 -62.04
N SER A 141 18.39 -8.42 -63.09
CA SER A 141 17.08 -8.80 -63.65
C SER A 141 16.25 -9.76 -62.78
N ALA A 142 14.95 -9.81 -63.06
CA ALA A 142 14.14 -11.00 -62.81
C ALA A 142 14.39 -12.07 -63.89
N ASP A 143 14.23 -13.34 -63.53
CA ASP A 143 13.48 -14.37 -64.28
C ASP A 143 13.66 -15.76 -63.65
N GLU A 144 12.63 -16.27 -62.96
CA GLU A 144 12.25 -17.68 -63.11
C GLU A 144 10.74 -17.83 -62.86
N VAL A 145 10.05 -18.55 -63.76
CA VAL A 145 8.61 -18.78 -63.70
C VAL A 145 8.37 -20.24 -63.32
N GLN A 146 7.64 -20.47 -62.23
CA GLN A 146 7.05 -21.77 -61.92
C GLN A 146 5.55 -21.60 -61.61
N GLN A 147 4.72 -22.43 -62.25
CA GLN A 147 3.26 -22.43 -62.13
C GLN A 147 2.79 -23.35 -60.97
N PRO A 148 1.56 -23.15 -60.45
CA PRO A 148 1.14 -23.76 -59.19
C PRO A 148 0.67 -25.22 -59.32
N PRO A 149 0.72 -26.00 -58.23
CA PRO A 149 -0.11 -27.19 -58.07
C PRO A 149 -1.48 -26.83 -57.46
N ASP A 150 -2.52 -27.09 -58.25
CA ASP A 150 -3.85 -27.65 -57.95
C ASP A 150 -4.58 -27.42 -56.59
N ASP A 151 -5.90 -27.26 -56.68
CA ASP A 151 -6.83 -27.19 -55.55
C ASP A 151 -6.87 -28.49 -54.72
N GLU A 152 -6.68 -28.39 -53.39
CA GLU A 152 -7.28 -29.33 -52.43
C GLU A 152 -8.31 -28.62 -51.54
N ALA A 153 -9.37 -29.34 -51.19
CA ALA A 153 -10.60 -28.75 -50.66
C ALA A 153 -10.43 -28.18 -49.24
N THR A 154 -10.91 -26.95 -49.04
CA THR A 154 -11.00 -26.32 -47.73
C THR A 154 -11.96 -27.08 -46.82
N ASP A 155 -11.44 -27.89 -45.90
CA ASP A 155 -12.27 -28.50 -44.86
C ASP A 155 -12.88 -27.40 -43.97
N ALA A 156 -14.14 -27.59 -43.60
CA ALA A 156 -14.96 -26.57 -42.96
C ALA A 156 -14.65 -26.51 -41.45
N ALA A 157 -13.55 -25.83 -41.11
CA ALA A 157 -13.11 -25.60 -39.74
C ALA A 157 -14.28 -25.17 -38.83
N GLN A 158 -14.71 -26.09 -37.95
CA GLN A 158 -15.75 -25.82 -36.98
C GLN A 158 -15.26 -24.75 -35.99
N PRO A 159 -16.10 -23.78 -35.59
CA PRO A 159 -15.69 -22.76 -34.64
C PRO A 159 -15.34 -23.40 -33.30
N GLU A 160 -14.07 -23.31 -32.90
CA GLU A 160 -13.61 -23.85 -31.62
C GLU A 160 -14.45 -23.26 -30.48
N GLN A 161 -15.12 -24.13 -29.73
CA GLN A 161 -15.77 -23.73 -28.49
C GLN A 161 -14.68 -23.28 -27.51
N PRO A 162 -14.81 -22.11 -26.86
CA PRO A 162 -13.81 -21.63 -25.91
C PRO A 162 -13.55 -22.69 -24.83
N ALA A 163 -12.33 -23.23 -24.81
CA ALA A 163 -11.95 -24.28 -23.88
C ALA A 163 -12.25 -23.84 -22.44
N LEU A 164 -12.98 -24.69 -21.70
CA LEU A 164 -13.22 -24.45 -20.28
C LEU A 164 -11.86 -24.34 -19.58
N PRO A 165 -11.63 -23.32 -18.74
CA PRO A 165 -10.33 -23.09 -18.13
C PRO A 165 -9.94 -24.30 -17.28
N GLU A 166 -8.77 -24.87 -17.58
CA GLU A 166 -8.32 -26.12 -16.95
C GLU A 166 -8.35 -26.03 -15.41
N PRO A 167 -8.81 -27.08 -14.71
CA PRO A 167 -8.87 -27.08 -13.27
C PRO A 167 -7.45 -26.96 -12.71
N LYS A 168 -7.18 -25.87 -11.97
CA LYS A 168 -5.88 -25.65 -11.34
C LYS A 168 -5.54 -26.82 -10.42
N PRO A 169 -4.31 -27.37 -10.49
CA PRO A 169 -3.94 -28.57 -9.72
C PRO A 169 -4.09 -28.33 -8.23
N GLU A 170 -4.58 -29.35 -7.51
CA GLU A 170 -4.77 -29.30 -6.07
C GLU A 170 -3.44 -29.13 -5.31
N LEU A 171 -3.50 -28.58 -4.10
CA LEU A 171 -2.32 -28.38 -3.26
C LEU A 171 -1.77 -29.73 -2.78
N THR A 172 -0.46 -29.95 -2.97
CA THR A 172 0.25 -31.08 -2.35
C THR A 172 0.23 -30.99 -0.82
N ALA A 173 0.43 -32.10 -0.11
CA ALA A 173 0.46 -32.11 1.35
C ALA A 173 1.46 -31.11 1.97
N ALA A 174 2.62 -30.90 1.33
CA ALA A 174 3.59 -29.88 1.73
C ALA A 174 3.05 -28.45 1.53
N GLN A 175 2.42 -28.18 0.40
CA GLN A 175 1.78 -26.88 0.13
C GLN A 175 0.58 -26.62 1.05
N MET A 176 -0.18 -27.64 1.44
CA MET A 176 -1.23 -27.54 2.47
C MET A 176 -0.64 -27.21 3.85
N ALA A 177 0.44 -27.88 4.26
CA ALA A 177 1.13 -27.59 5.52
C ALA A 177 1.68 -26.15 5.54
N LEU A 178 2.23 -25.67 4.42
CA LEU A 178 2.67 -24.29 4.25
C LEU A 178 1.52 -23.29 4.32
N ARG A 179 0.42 -23.53 3.60
CA ARG A 179 -0.82 -22.73 3.65
C ARG A 179 -1.30 -22.56 5.09
N ASP A 180 -1.35 -23.65 5.82
CA ASP A 180 -1.87 -23.65 7.18
C ASP A 180 -0.88 -22.99 8.16
N ARG A 181 0.44 -23.04 7.89
CA ARG A 181 1.44 -22.23 8.58
C ARG A 181 1.27 -20.73 8.31
N VAL A 182 1.20 -20.32 7.04
CA VAL A 182 0.97 -18.92 6.63
C VAL A 182 -0.28 -18.36 7.30
N ARG A 183 -1.38 -19.11 7.30
CA ARG A 183 -2.64 -18.70 7.92
C ARG A 183 -2.53 -18.62 9.44
N ARG A 184 -1.84 -19.55 10.12
CA ARG A 184 -1.54 -19.44 11.57
C ARG A 184 -0.67 -18.22 11.90
N ALA A 185 0.30 -17.88 11.07
CA ALA A 185 1.16 -16.71 11.26
C ALA A 185 0.38 -15.40 11.12
N VAL A 186 -0.52 -15.30 10.14
CA VAL A 186 -1.30 -14.06 9.84
C VAL A 186 -2.49 -13.86 10.79
N VAL A 187 -3.20 -14.91 11.19
CA VAL A 187 -4.45 -14.81 12.00
C VAL A 187 -4.31 -13.95 13.27
N PRO A 188 -3.25 -14.07 14.10
CA PRO A 188 -3.05 -13.25 15.29
C PRO A 188 -2.94 -11.74 15.05
N TYR A 189 -2.62 -11.30 13.82
CA TYR A 189 -2.49 -9.89 13.45
C TYR A 189 -3.79 -9.30 12.87
N ARG A 190 -4.84 -10.12 12.66
CA ARG A 190 -6.16 -9.64 12.17
C ARG A 190 -7.02 -8.98 13.26
N GLN A 191 -6.68 -9.18 14.54
CA GLN A 191 -7.27 -8.38 15.62
C GLN A 191 -6.63 -6.99 15.61
N PRO A 192 -7.38 -5.91 15.95
CA PRO A 192 -6.79 -4.58 16.04
C PRO A 192 -5.62 -4.58 17.03
N LEU A 193 -4.48 -4.05 16.59
CA LEU A 193 -3.28 -3.87 17.42
C LEU A 193 -2.97 -2.37 17.61
N LEU A 194 -3.06 -1.60 16.53
CA LEU A 194 -2.79 -0.15 16.52
C LEU A 194 -3.97 0.68 17.03
N SER A 195 -3.68 1.92 17.46
CA SER A 195 -4.66 2.90 17.94
C SER A 195 -4.46 4.25 17.27
N ALA A 196 -5.53 4.88 16.80
CA ALA A 196 -5.47 6.22 16.23
C ALA A 196 -5.02 7.29 17.26
N SER A 197 -5.17 7.06 18.57
CA SER A 197 -4.62 8.01 19.56
C SER A 197 -3.10 7.94 19.73
N GLU A 198 -2.45 6.88 19.26
CA GLU A 198 -1.04 6.57 19.55
C GLU A 198 -0.20 6.38 18.29
N ASN A 199 -0.79 5.88 17.21
CA ASN A 199 -0.13 5.54 15.95
C ASN A 199 -0.41 6.58 14.86
N THR A 200 0.61 6.81 14.03
CA THR A 200 0.60 7.83 12.96
C THR A 200 -0.26 7.41 11.77
N ALA A 201 -0.58 8.34 10.87
CA ALA A 201 -1.41 8.02 9.70
C ALA A 201 -0.73 6.99 8.78
N THR A 202 0.58 7.12 8.54
CA THR A 202 1.39 6.12 7.80
C THR A 202 1.35 4.73 8.46
N GLU A 203 1.41 4.62 9.79
CA GLU A 203 1.31 3.33 10.49
C GLU A 203 -0.06 2.66 10.30
N LEU A 204 -1.13 3.44 10.36
CA LEU A 204 -2.47 2.92 10.07
C LEU A 204 -2.63 2.55 8.58
N MET A 205 -2.06 3.32 7.64
CA MET A 205 -2.02 2.96 6.22
C MET A 205 -1.26 1.65 5.99
N HIS A 206 -0.07 1.50 6.58
CA HIS A 206 0.71 0.27 6.53
C HIS A 206 -0.09 -0.93 7.02
N TYR A 207 -0.69 -0.84 8.22
CA TYR A 207 -1.53 -1.92 8.77
C TYR A 207 -2.76 -2.23 7.90
N CYS A 208 -3.37 -1.21 7.27
CA CYS A 208 -4.49 -1.41 6.34
C CYS A 208 -4.09 -2.13 5.04
N LEU A 209 -2.83 -2.03 4.57
CA LEU A 209 -2.38 -2.78 3.38
C LEU A 209 -2.54 -4.31 3.54
N ALA A 210 -2.30 -4.84 4.73
CA ALA A 210 -2.34 -6.28 4.99
C ALA A 210 -3.77 -6.87 5.04
N PHE A 211 -4.77 -6.04 5.38
CA PHE A 211 -6.13 -6.50 5.68
C PHE A 211 -7.24 -5.80 4.87
N GLY A 212 -6.90 -4.77 4.09
CA GLY A 212 -7.81 -3.99 3.26
C GLY A 212 -8.97 -3.39 4.06
N CYS A 213 -10.16 -3.38 3.46
CA CYS A 213 -11.40 -2.97 4.12
C CYS A 213 -11.79 -3.80 5.36
N GLY A 214 -11.11 -4.93 5.63
CA GLY A 214 -11.29 -5.72 6.84
C GLY A 214 -10.45 -5.26 8.04
N SER A 215 -9.69 -4.16 7.93
CA SER A 215 -8.88 -3.63 9.01
C SER A 215 -9.73 -3.01 10.13
N GLU A 216 -9.41 -3.37 11.38
CA GLU A 216 -9.88 -2.68 12.59
C GLU A 216 -8.70 -1.99 13.28
N VAL A 217 -8.95 -0.82 13.87
CA VAL A 217 -8.02 -0.09 14.75
C VAL A 217 -8.78 0.40 15.98
N TYR A 218 -8.09 0.70 17.08
CA TYR A 218 -8.71 1.40 18.21
C TYR A 218 -8.87 2.89 17.86
N ARG A 219 -10.02 3.49 18.18
CA ARG A 219 -10.21 4.96 18.05
C ARG A 219 -9.32 5.72 19.05
N SER A 220 -9.15 5.13 20.22
CA SER A 220 -8.30 5.56 21.31
C SER A 220 -8.02 4.33 22.17
N GLY A 221 -6.91 4.30 22.91
CA GLY A 221 -6.63 3.27 23.92
C GLY A 221 -6.24 1.89 23.38
N SER A 222 -6.21 0.92 24.29
CA SER A 222 -5.53 -0.38 24.17
C SER A 222 -6.47 -1.60 24.19
N PRO A 223 -6.00 -2.77 23.68
CA PRO A 223 -6.71 -4.04 23.88
C PRO A 223 -6.85 -4.36 25.38
N GLY A 224 -8.08 -4.32 25.88
CA GLY A 224 -8.40 -4.54 27.30
C GLY A 224 -8.90 -3.30 28.04
N ASP A 225 -8.78 -2.10 27.45
CA ASP A 225 -9.32 -0.88 28.05
C ASP A 225 -10.85 -0.94 28.13
N ARG A 226 -11.39 -0.76 29.34
CA ARG A 226 -12.82 -0.80 29.62
C ARG A 226 -13.39 0.61 29.70
N GLY A 227 -13.88 1.10 28.56
CA GLY A 227 -14.52 2.41 28.44
C GLY A 227 -14.65 2.85 26.98
N ASN A 228 -14.82 4.16 26.76
CA ASN A 228 -14.85 4.74 25.41
C ASN A 228 -13.47 4.61 24.69
N SER A 229 -12.41 4.39 25.47
CA SER A 229 -11.05 3.99 25.05
C SER A 229 -10.89 2.51 24.66
N GLY A 230 -11.98 1.73 24.63
CA GLY A 230 -11.98 0.38 24.05
C GLY A 230 -12.54 0.33 22.62
N ARG A 231 -12.98 1.47 22.05
CA ARG A 231 -13.85 1.47 20.87
C ARG A 231 -13.07 1.22 19.57
N LYS A 232 -13.21 0.00 19.04
CA LYS A 232 -12.81 -0.37 17.67
C LYS A 232 -13.51 0.51 16.63
N ILE A 233 -12.81 0.83 15.55
CA ILE A 233 -13.32 1.43 14.31
C ILE A 233 -12.63 0.80 13.10
N ASN A 234 -13.25 0.87 11.92
CA ASN A 234 -12.65 0.41 10.68
C ASN A 234 -11.46 1.31 10.27
N GLY A 235 -10.34 0.73 9.84
CA GLY A 235 -9.11 1.48 9.51
C GLY A 235 -9.26 2.39 8.28
N ILE A 236 -9.99 1.94 7.25
CA ILE A 236 -10.30 2.76 6.08
C ILE A 236 -11.20 3.95 6.47
N THR A 237 -12.25 3.71 7.26
CA THR A 237 -13.10 4.79 7.77
C THR A 237 -12.31 5.76 8.66
N CYS A 238 -11.38 5.28 9.49
CA CYS A 238 -10.52 6.11 10.34
C CYS A 238 -9.73 7.13 9.51
N LEU A 239 -9.07 6.67 8.44
CA LEU A 239 -8.27 7.52 7.56
C LEU A 239 -9.14 8.44 6.70
N CYS A 240 -10.19 7.91 6.04
CA CYS A 240 -11.03 8.68 5.12
C CYS A 240 -11.89 9.74 5.81
N TRP A 241 -12.35 9.50 7.04
CA TRP A 241 -13.09 10.50 7.84
C TRP A 241 -12.18 11.42 8.66
N ASN A 242 -10.87 11.44 8.37
CA ASN A 242 -9.90 12.37 8.94
C ASN A 242 -9.86 12.37 10.49
N TYR A 243 -9.97 11.18 11.08
CA TYR A 243 -9.73 11.02 12.51
C TYR A 243 -8.26 11.37 12.81
N PRO A 244 -7.97 12.14 13.88
CA PRO A 244 -6.60 12.41 14.30
C PRO A 244 -5.85 11.10 14.57
N CYS A 245 -4.71 10.93 13.89
CA CYS A 245 -3.78 9.80 14.04
C CYS A 245 -2.52 10.32 14.76
N ALA A 246 -2.25 9.83 15.96
CA ALA A 246 -1.24 10.40 16.89
C ALA A 246 -1.38 11.93 17.08
N GLY A 247 -2.62 12.44 17.06
CA GLY A 247 -2.95 13.86 17.14
C GLY A 247 -3.02 14.59 15.79
N PHE A 248 -2.52 14.01 14.70
CA PHE A 248 -2.48 14.65 13.38
C PHE A 248 -3.66 14.22 12.51
N GLN A 249 -4.44 15.18 12.00
CA GLN A 249 -5.44 14.93 10.96
C GLN A 249 -4.75 14.59 9.62
N PRO A 250 -4.97 13.41 9.00
CA PRO A 250 -4.31 13.00 7.75
C PRO A 250 -4.74 13.78 6.49
N LEU A 251 -5.90 14.43 6.48
CA LEU A 251 -6.49 15.08 5.31
C LEU A 251 -6.67 16.59 5.52
N GLN A 252 -6.54 17.37 4.44
CA GLN A 252 -6.87 18.80 4.39
C GLN A 252 -7.58 19.14 3.08
N ILE A 253 -8.16 20.33 2.99
CA ILE A 253 -8.49 20.96 1.70
C ILE A 253 -7.31 21.87 1.32
N CYS A 254 -6.83 21.75 0.09
CA CYS A 254 -5.79 22.58 -0.51
C CYS A 254 -6.32 23.06 -1.87
N ASP A 255 -6.38 24.37 -2.09
CA ASP A 255 -6.78 24.97 -3.38
C ASP A 255 -8.15 24.46 -3.92
N GLY A 256 -9.08 24.17 -3.01
CA GLY A 256 -10.42 23.64 -3.31
C GLY A 256 -10.52 22.10 -3.42
N HIS A 257 -9.39 21.41 -3.49
CA HIS A 257 -9.28 19.95 -3.61
C HIS A 257 -9.01 19.27 -2.26
N ILE A 258 -9.46 18.02 -2.08
CA ILE A 258 -9.07 17.21 -0.93
C ILE A 258 -7.66 16.63 -1.13
N ALA A 259 -6.78 16.83 -0.17
CA ALA A 259 -5.38 16.42 -0.24
C ALA A 259 -4.98 15.61 1.00
N ALA A 260 -4.29 14.48 0.76
CA ALA A 260 -3.62 13.73 1.82
C ALA A 260 -2.31 14.41 2.21
N ARG A 261 -2.18 14.76 3.49
CA ARG A 261 -1.05 15.55 4.01
C ARG A 261 0.19 14.66 4.15
N ILE A 262 1.37 15.24 4.00
CA ILE A 262 2.67 14.53 4.00
C ILE A 262 3.60 15.08 5.09
N GLY A 263 4.41 14.22 5.69
CA GLY A 263 5.40 14.57 6.71
C GLY A 263 5.23 13.81 8.03
N TYR A 264 5.88 14.29 9.09
CA TYR A 264 5.84 13.67 10.41
C TYR A 264 4.41 13.53 10.95
N GLY A 265 4.07 12.35 11.50
CA GLY A 265 2.72 12.01 11.99
C GLY A 265 1.69 11.69 10.89
N LEU A 266 2.00 12.01 9.63
CA LEU A 266 1.09 11.95 8.49
C LEU A 266 1.46 10.75 7.59
N GLN A 267 1.33 10.87 6.26
CA GLN A 267 1.90 9.89 5.33
C GLN A 267 3.38 10.22 5.05
N GLU A 268 4.23 9.22 4.85
CA GLU A 268 5.66 9.39 4.57
C GLU A 268 5.94 9.63 3.08
N HIS A 269 5.16 9.01 2.20
CA HIS A 269 5.35 9.09 0.74
C HIS A 269 4.14 9.73 0.04
N ARG A 270 4.35 10.48 -1.04
CA ARG A 270 3.24 11.02 -1.85
C ARG A 270 2.37 9.87 -2.36
N SER A 271 1.05 10.10 -2.39
CA SER A 271 0.07 9.11 -2.85
C SER A 271 0.00 7.79 -2.04
N GLN A 272 0.64 7.71 -0.86
CA GLN A 272 0.62 6.51 -0.01
C GLN A 272 -0.81 6.16 0.43
N LEU A 273 -1.65 7.16 0.74
CA LEU A 273 -3.07 6.93 1.02
C LEU A 273 -3.80 6.36 -0.21
N LEU A 274 -3.64 6.97 -1.39
CA LEU A 274 -4.34 6.52 -2.61
C LEU A 274 -3.93 5.09 -3.00
N ALA A 275 -2.63 4.77 -2.92
CA ALA A 275 -2.11 3.42 -3.15
C ALA A 275 -2.68 2.40 -2.14
N MET A 276 -2.81 2.77 -0.88
CA MET A 276 -3.41 1.92 0.15
C MET A 276 -4.90 1.66 -0.13
N LEU A 277 -5.66 2.70 -0.50
CA LEU A 277 -7.07 2.58 -0.89
C LEU A 277 -7.26 1.67 -2.13
N ALA A 278 -6.36 1.77 -3.12
CA ALA A 278 -6.32 0.90 -4.30
C ALA A 278 -5.97 -0.56 -3.96
N PHE A 279 -5.00 -0.83 -3.09
CA PHE A 279 -4.73 -2.17 -2.58
C PHE A 279 -5.91 -2.76 -1.79
N ALA A 280 -6.55 -1.93 -0.96
CA ALA A 280 -7.75 -2.28 -0.19
C ALA A 280 -9.02 -2.45 -1.05
N ARG A 281 -8.97 -2.06 -2.34
CA ARG A 281 -10.09 -2.04 -3.30
C ARG A 281 -11.27 -1.16 -2.87
N VAL A 282 -10.97 -0.01 -2.27
CA VAL A 282 -11.97 1.01 -1.91
C VAL A 282 -12.54 1.64 -3.19
N GLN A 283 -13.86 1.86 -3.25
CA GLN A 283 -14.53 2.44 -4.42
C GLN A 283 -14.25 3.93 -4.56
N ALA A 284 -14.19 4.45 -5.80
CA ALA A 284 -13.98 5.88 -6.06
C ALA A 284 -15.05 6.77 -5.40
N SER A 285 -16.29 6.29 -5.30
CA SER A 285 -17.42 6.94 -4.63
C SER A 285 -17.39 6.92 -3.10
N TYR A 286 -16.41 6.27 -2.47
CA TYR A 286 -16.36 6.14 -1.02
C TYR A 286 -16.10 7.50 -0.35
N PRO A 287 -16.86 7.88 0.70
CA PRO A 287 -16.82 9.24 1.25
C PRO A 287 -15.57 9.52 2.08
N MET A 288 -14.96 10.67 1.81
CA MET A 288 -13.88 11.27 2.57
C MET A 288 -14.36 12.59 3.21
N ARG A 289 -13.81 13.00 4.36
CA ARG A 289 -14.28 14.19 5.10
C ARG A 289 -13.14 15.08 5.56
N VAL A 290 -13.33 16.39 5.53
CA VAL A 290 -12.44 17.39 6.17
C VAL A 290 -13.30 18.41 6.91
N GLY A 291 -13.51 18.16 8.20
CA GLY A 291 -14.56 18.88 8.95
C GLY A 291 -15.93 18.55 8.37
N ASP A 292 -16.65 19.60 7.98
CA ASP A 292 -17.97 19.49 7.33
C ASP A 292 -17.89 19.34 5.79
N ASP A 293 -16.73 19.54 5.16
CA ASP A 293 -16.55 19.23 3.73
C ASP A 293 -16.56 17.71 3.53
N VAL A 294 -17.44 17.23 2.64
CA VAL A 294 -17.60 15.81 2.30
C VAL A 294 -17.29 15.63 0.82
N ARG A 295 -16.20 14.92 0.55
CA ARG A 295 -15.70 14.55 -0.77
C ARG A 295 -15.69 13.04 -0.95
N THR A 296 -15.09 12.56 -2.02
CA THR A 296 -14.95 11.14 -2.36
C THR A 296 -13.49 10.77 -2.62
N VAL A 297 -13.20 9.48 -2.77
CA VAL A 297 -11.89 9.02 -3.25
C VAL A 297 -11.63 9.48 -4.70
N ALA A 298 -12.66 9.75 -5.51
CA ALA A 298 -12.50 10.36 -6.83
C ALA A 298 -11.96 11.80 -6.75
N ASP A 299 -12.39 12.60 -5.77
CA ASP A 299 -11.83 13.94 -5.55
C ASP A 299 -10.33 13.89 -5.15
N LEU A 300 -9.92 12.83 -4.43
CA LEU A 300 -8.51 12.57 -4.14
C LEU A 300 -7.74 12.13 -5.39
N VAL A 301 -8.35 11.34 -6.28
CA VAL A 301 -7.75 10.98 -7.59
C VAL A 301 -7.48 12.24 -8.42
N GLU A 302 -8.38 13.22 -8.43
CA GLU A 302 -8.17 14.48 -9.15
C GLU A 302 -7.04 15.34 -8.52
N SER A 303 -6.92 15.40 -7.20
CA SER A 303 -5.78 16.12 -6.57
C SER A 303 -4.44 15.39 -6.75
N GLU A 304 -4.47 14.06 -6.82
CA GLU A 304 -3.30 13.23 -7.12
C GLU A 304 -2.89 13.34 -8.60
N LYS A 305 -3.83 13.51 -9.53
CA LYS A 305 -3.57 13.85 -10.94
C LYS A 305 -2.90 15.21 -11.10
N LEU A 306 -3.40 16.24 -10.42
CA LEU A 306 -2.82 17.59 -10.43
C LEU A 306 -1.38 17.63 -9.92
N THR A 307 -1.02 16.75 -8.99
CA THR A 307 0.31 16.73 -8.35
C THR A 307 1.31 15.74 -9.00
N CYS A 308 1.13 15.39 -10.28
CA CYS A 308 2.13 14.64 -11.06
C CYS A 308 3.34 15.54 -11.39
N ARG A 309 4.56 14.99 -11.30
CA ARG A 309 5.83 15.70 -11.53
C ARG A 309 6.90 14.77 -12.10
N SER A 310 7.59 15.23 -13.15
CA SER A 310 8.69 14.52 -13.80
C SER A 310 9.85 14.28 -12.84
N GLY A 311 10.56 13.16 -12.99
CA GLY A 311 11.76 12.86 -12.18
C GLY A 311 11.53 12.77 -10.67
N THR A 312 10.30 12.50 -10.23
CA THR A 312 9.97 12.20 -8.81
C THR A 312 9.55 10.74 -8.65
N ASP A 313 9.54 10.21 -7.42
CA ASP A 313 8.96 8.88 -7.16
C ASP A 313 7.43 8.94 -7.30
N LEU A 314 6.94 8.41 -8.41
CA LEU A 314 5.52 8.27 -8.75
C LEU A 314 5.01 6.84 -8.48
N SER A 315 5.82 5.93 -7.93
CA SER A 315 5.48 4.50 -7.75
C SER A 315 4.13 4.26 -7.07
N LEU A 316 3.84 4.97 -5.97
CA LEU A 316 2.57 4.84 -5.24
C LEU A 316 1.43 5.56 -5.98
N LYS A 317 1.74 6.66 -6.68
CA LYS A 317 0.78 7.37 -7.53
C LYS A 317 0.34 6.49 -8.71
N LEU A 318 1.26 5.73 -9.31
CA LEU A 318 0.98 4.73 -10.34
C LEU A 318 0.00 3.66 -9.85
N ILE A 319 0.20 3.11 -8.66
CA ILE A 319 -0.70 2.12 -8.04
C ILE A 319 -2.12 2.71 -7.87
N GLY A 320 -2.21 3.93 -7.33
CA GLY A 320 -3.48 4.61 -7.14
C GLY A 320 -4.20 4.92 -8.45
N LEU A 321 -3.53 5.62 -9.37
CA LEU A 321 -4.12 6.05 -10.63
C LEU A 321 -4.45 4.88 -11.57
N ALA A 322 -3.60 3.84 -11.67
CA ALA A 322 -3.89 2.67 -12.51
C ALA A 322 -5.09 1.82 -12.04
N TYR A 323 -5.50 1.96 -10.77
CA TYR A 323 -6.70 1.34 -10.21
C TYR A 323 -7.96 2.18 -10.46
N TYR A 324 -7.87 3.50 -10.28
CA TYR A 324 -9.05 4.39 -10.36
C TYR A 324 -9.34 4.94 -11.76
N LEU A 325 -8.34 5.01 -12.65
CA LEU A 325 -8.52 5.46 -14.02
C LEU A 325 -8.88 4.27 -14.94
N ALA A 326 -9.94 4.46 -15.72
CA ALA A 326 -10.34 3.56 -16.80
C ALA A 326 -9.93 4.16 -18.15
N ASP A 327 -9.71 3.29 -19.14
CA ASP A 327 -9.56 3.63 -20.56
C ASP A 327 -8.39 4.60 -20.89
N ASP A 328 -7.26 4.39 -20.21
CA ASP A 328 -5.94 5.04 -20.44
C ASP A 328 -6.01 6.57 -20.69
N PRO A 329 -6.62 7.35 -19.78
CA PRO A 329 -6.99 8.72 -20.05
C PRO A 329 -5.77 9.65 -19.95
N THR A 330 -5.77 10.71 -20.76
CA THR A 330 -4.86 11.84 -20.60
C THR A 330 -5.46 12.91 -19.69
N TRP A 331 -4.60 13.62 -18.94
CA TRP A 331 -4.99 14.75 -18.12
C TRP A 331 -3.88 15.79 -18.06
N LYS A 332 -4.20 17.00 -17.60
CA LYS A 332 -3.19 18.02 -17.28
C LYS A 332 -2.90 18.08 -15.79
N ASN A 333 -1.63 18.28 -15.42
CA ASN A 333 -1.27 18.62 -14.04
C ASN A 333 -1.49 20.12 -13.78
N ASP A 334 -1.25 20.57 -12.55
CA ASP A 334 -1.32 21.99 -12.15
C ASP A 334 -0.29 22.90 -12.85
N LEU A 335 0.75 22.33 -13.46
CA LEU A 335 1.72 23.00 -14.34
C LEU A 335 1.30 22.98 -15.83
N ALA A 336 0.08 22.52 -16.12
CA ALA A 336 -0.50 22.34 -17.47
C ALA A 336 0.24 21.36 -18.40
N GLU A 337 1.17 20.56 -17.87
CA GLU A 337 1.80 19.46 -18.62
C GLU A 337 0.80 18.33 -18.88
N ASP A 338 0.92 17.65 -20.02
CA ASP A 338 0.11 16.46 -20.33
C ASP A 338 0.68 15.20 -19.67
N TRP A 339 -0.19 14.44 -19.02
CA TRP A 339 0.09 13.21 -18.28
C TRP A 339 -0.85 12.08 -18.69
N SER A 340 -0.36 10.86 -18.60
CA SER A 340 -1.07 9.60 -18.83
C SER A 340 -0.46 8.50 -17.95
N VAL A 341 -1.11 7.34 -17.88
CA VAL A 341 -0.53 6.15 -17.21
C VAL A 341 0.78 5.72 -17.89
N ASP A 342 0.85 5.76 -19.23
CA ASP A 342 2.09 5.51 -19.98
C ASP A 342 3.21 6.48 -19.61
N ARG A 343 2.93 7.79 -19.46
CA ARG A 343 3.95 8.75 -19.03
C ARG A 343 4.49 8.41 -17.64
N ILE A 344 3.63 8.04 -16.70
CA ILE A 344 4.08 7.64 -15.35
C ILE A 344 4.96 6.37 -15.43
N ILE A 345 4.60 5.39 -16.25
CA ILE A 345 5.43 4.19 -16.47
C ILE A 345 6.78 4.58 -17.08
N GLN A 346 6.81 5.49 -18.06
CA GLN A 346 8.04 5.98 -18.67
C GLN A 346 8.95 6.71 -17.66
N GLU A 347 8.39 7.58 -16.82
CA GLU A 347 9.11 8.33 -15.78
C GLU A 347 9.64 7.41 -14.65
N GLU A 348 8.96 6.28 -14.38
CA GLU A 348 9.45 5.26 -13.44
C GLU A 348 10.51 4.34 -14.05
N LEU A 349 10.45 4.07 -15.36
CA LEU A 349 11.44 3.24 -16.07
C LEU A 349 12.78 3.96 -16.32
N THR A 350 12.83 5.29 -16.28
CA THR A 350 14.10 6.04 -16.37
C THR A 350 14.84 6.14 -15.03
N GLN A 351 14.22 5.77 -13.92
CA GLN A 351 14.80 5.90 -12.58
C GLN A 351 15.45 4.59 -12.10
N PRO A 352 16.58 4.66 -11.36
CA PRO A 352 17.28 3.46 -10.91
C PRO A 352 16.47 2.65 -9.88
N VAL A 353 16.66 1.34 -9.90
CA VAL A 353 16.13 0.39 -8.90
C VAL A 353 17.19 0.08 -7.84
N ILE A 354 18.39 -0.28 -8.27
CA ILE A 354 19.54 -0.53 -7.40
C ILE A 354 20.03 0.81 -6.81
N GLY A 355 20.34 0.83 -5.52
CA GLY A 355 20.77 2.02 -4.76
C GLY A 355 19.64 3.01 -4.42
N SER A 356 18.43 2.81 -4.94
CA SER A 356 17.27 3.67 -4.61
C SER A 356 16.72 3.41 -3.21
N ALA A 357 16.02 4.40 -2.66
CA ALA A 357 15.30 4.25 -1.39
C ALA A 357 14.38 3.01 -1.40
N GLY A 358 14.43 2.21 -0.32
CA GLY A 358 13.71 0.93 -0.25
C GLY A 358 14.28 -0.19 -1.14
N GLY A 359 15.48 -0.01 -1.73
CA GLY A 359 16.10 -0.93 -2.67
C GLY A 359 15.29 -1.09 -3.97
N GLY A 360 14.62 0.00 -4.40
CA GLY A 360 13.79 0.05 -5.61
C GLY A 360 12.54 -0.84 -5.62
N THR A 361 12.26 -1.58 -4.54
CA THR A 361 11.13 -2.51 -4.44
C THR A 361 9.77 -1.83 -4.63
N GLN A 362 9.62 -0.58 -4.19
CA GLN A 362 8.40 0.21 -4.36
C GLN A 362 8.09 0.52 -5.84
N ARG A 363 9.13 0.82 -6.65
CA ARG A 363 9.05 1.02 -8.10
C ARG A 363 8.66 -0.24 -8.84
N LEU A 364 9.34 -1.34 -8.53
CA LEU A 364 9.01 -2.66 -9.07
C LEU A 364 7.57 -3.08 -8.72
N LEU A 365 7.11 -2.80 -7.49
CA LEU A 365 5.73 -3.04 -7.05
C LEU A 365 4.73 -2.19 -7.85
N GLY A 366 5.01 -0.91 -8.07
CA GLY A 366 4.14 0.01 -8.83
C GLY A 366 3.97 -0.40 -10.29
N LEU A 367 5.08 -0.62 -10.99
CA LEU A 367 5.11 -1.13 -12.36
C LEU A 367 4.40 -2.50 -12.46
N SER A 368 4.58 -3.39 -11.49
CA SER A 368 3.89 -4.69 -11.48
C SER A 368 2.39 -4.60 -11.23
N TYR A 369 1.95 -3.64 -10.42
CA TYR A 369 0.52 -3.46 -10.10
C TYR A 369 -0.27 -3.01 -11.32
N VAL A 370 0.26 -2.06 -12.10
CA VAL A 370 -0.40 -1.60 -13.34
C VAL A 370 -0.45 -2.71 -14.40
N LEU A 371 0.58 -3.55 -14.50
CA LEU A 371 0.59 -4.72 -15.38
C LEU A 371 -0.44 -5.79 -14.97
N ASP A 372 -0.53 -6.14 -13.68
CA ASP A 372 -1.55 -7.06 -13.15
C ASP A 372 -2.98 -6.52 -13.41
N GLY A 373 -3.19 -5.21 -13.24
CA GLY A 373 -4.45 -4.54 -13.57
C GLY A 373 -4.80 -4.59 -15.06
N ARG A 374 -3.85 -4.27 -15.95
CA ARG A 374 -4.04 -4.27 -17.42
C ARG A 374 -4.33 -5.68 -17.93
N ALA A 375 -3.60 -6.68 -17.43
CA ALA A 375 -3.83 -8.09 -17.74
C ALA A 375 -5.20 -8.60 -17.23
N GLN A 376 -5.62 -8.22 -16.01
CA GLN A 376 -6.95 -8.56 -15.49
C GLN A 376 -8.09 -7.92 -16.31
N ARG A 377 -7.87 -6.74 -16.88
CA ARG A 377 -8.79 -6.07 -17.83
C ARG A 377 -8.71 -6.61 -19.27
N LYS A 378 -7.82 -7.59 -19.55
CA LYS A 378 -7.52 -8.12 -20.90
C LYS A 378 -7.13 -7.05 -21.93
N GLN A 379 -6.56 -5.94 -21.46
CA GLN A 379 -6.02 -4.88 -22.30
C GLN A 379 -4.66 -5.31 -22.89
N PRO A 380 -4.26 -4.81 -24.07
CA PRO A 380 -2.99 -5.20 -24.71
C PRO A 380 -1.77 -4.78 -23.90
N ILE A 381 -0.70 -5.57 -23.98
CA ILE A 381 0.61 -5.23 -23.37
C ILE A 381 1.56 -4.76 -24.48
N ASP A 382 1.47 -3.47 -24.74
CA ASP A 382 2.13 -2.69 -25.79
C ASP A 382 2.83 -1.46 -25.18
N GLY A 383 3.46 -0.62 -26.02
CA GLY A 383 4.03 0.66 -25.60
C GLY A 383 4.91 0.59 -24.34
N GLN A 384 4.61 1.47 -23.36
CA GLN A 384 5.35 1.52 -22.10
C GLN A 384 5.06 0.29 -21.21
N PHE A 385 3.86 -0.28 -21.29
CA PHE A 385 3.51 -1.52 -20.58
C PHE A 385 4.38 -2.71 -21.04
N ARG A 386 4.71 -2.81 -22.32
CA ARG A 386 5.62 -3.85 -22.83
C ARG A 386 7.04 -3.69 -22.30
N ARG A 387 7.56 -2.45 -22.30
CA ARG A 387 8.89 -2.12 -21.72
C ARG A 387 8.92 -2.44 -20.22
N ALA A 388 7.86 -2.09 -19.49
CA ALA A 388 7.69 -2.43 -18.08
C ALA A 388 7.61 -3.95 -17.82
N GLN A 389 6.92 -4.71 -18.68
CA GLN A 389 6.83 -6.16 -18.54
C GLN A 389 8.19 -6.85 -18.74
N GLN A 390 8.99 -6.40 -19.71
CA GLN A 390 10.36 -6.87 -19.92
C GLN A 390 11.23 -6.57 -18.69
N PHE A 391 11.22 -5.31 -18.24
CA PHE A 391 11.96 -4.84 -17.07
C PHE A 391 11.63 -5.64 -15.79
N ILE A 392 10.34 -5.86 -15.50
CA ILE A 392 9.91 -6.66 -14.34
C ILE A 392 10.37 -8.12 -14.44
N ASN A 393 10.33 -8.73 -15.63
CA ASN A 393 10.79 -10.11 -15.83
C ASN A 393 12.31 -10.25 -15.60
N GLU A 394 13.12 -9.30 -16.07
CA GLU A 394 14.58 -9.28 -15.81
C GLU A 394 14.87 -9.18 -14.30
N PHE A 395 14.14 -8.29 -13.61
CA PHE A 395 14.29 -8.13 -12.17
C PHE A 395 13.83 -9.34 -11.37
N HIS A 396 12.82 -10.12 -11.82
CA HIS A 396 12.42 -11.38 -11.15
C HIS A 396 13.61 -12.32 -11.00
N ASP A 397 14.31 -12.61 -12.09
CA ASP A 397 15.40 -13.58 -12.08
C ASP A 397 16.65 -13.01 -11.39
N TYR A 398 16.87 -11.68 -11.45
CA TYR A 398 17.92 -11.02 -10.67
C TYR A 398 17.67 -11.12 -9.16
N ALA A 399 16.48 -10.79 -8.69
CA ALA A 399 16.10 -10.89 -7.28
C ALA A 399 16.21 -12.33 -6.76
N LEU A 400 15.75 -13.31 -7.54
CA LEU A 400 15.87 -14.72 -7.18
C LEU A 400 17.34 -15.17 -7.10
N ARG A 401 18.21 -14.74 -8.03
CA ARG A 401 19.67 -14.99 -7.92
C ARG A 401 20.29 -14.37 -6.67
N LEU A 402 19.78 -13.23 -6.20
CA LEU A 402 20.28 -12.55 -5.00
C LEU A 402 19.88 -13.19 -3.66
N GLN A 403 18.86 -14.05 -3.64
CA GLN A 403 18.36 -14.65 -2.39
C GLN A 403 19.45 -15.40 -1.59
N ASN A 404 19.37 -15.34 -0.27
CA ASN A 404 20.15 -16.17 0.65
C ASN A 404 19.63 -17.62 0.70
N SER A 405 20.43 -18.54 1.23
CA SER A 405 20.06 -19.96 1.36
C SER A 405 18.86 -20.20 2.29
N ASP A 406 18.66 -19.34 3.29
CA ASP A 406 17.54 -19.38 4.25
C ASP A 406 16.22 -18.84 3.69
N GLY A 407 16.22 -18.29 2.47
CA GLY A 407 15.05 -17.67 1.84
C GLY A 407 14.97 -16.14 1.96
N SER A 408 15.87 -15.51 2.73
CA SER A 408 15.87 -14.06 2.97
C SER A 408 16.59 -13.25 1.88
N TRP A 409 16.41 -11.92 1.90
CA TRP A 409 17.19 -10.94 1.13
C TRP A 409 17.97 -10.00 2.04
N GLY A 410 19.12 -9.51 1.58
CA GLY A 410 19.99 -8.62 2.36
C GLY A 410 19.35 -7.29 2.74
N PRO A 411 19.90 -6.55 3.73
CA PRO A 411 19.32 -5.30 4.24
C PRO A 411 19.04 -4.23 3.16
N GLN A 412 19.78 -4.29 2.06
CA GLN A 412 19.71 -3.42 0.88
C GLN A 412 18.84 -4.00 -0.26
N CYS A 413 18.02 -5.02 0.03
CA CYS A 413 17.10 -5.72 -0.86
C CYS A 413 17.72 -6.32 -2.13
N LEU A 414 17.98 -5.49 -3.13
CA LEU A 414 18.43 -5.85 -4.48
C LEU A 414 19.84 -5.34 -4.81
N ASP A 415 20.48 -4.58 -3.92
CA ASP A 415 21.83 -4.06 -4.17
C ASP A 415 22.92 -5.15 -3.98
N GLY A 416 22.60 -6.24 -3.26
CA GLY A 416 23.53 -7.34 -3.03
C GLY A 416 23.05 -8.38 -2.00
N LYS A 417 23.85 -9.44 -1.83
CA LYS A 417 23.61 -10.46 -0.80
C LYS A 417 24.07 -9.96 0.57
N GLY A 418 23.39 -10.38 1.63
CA GLY A 418 23.76 -10.03 3.00
C GLY A 418 22.80 -10.61 4.03
N ILE A 419 23.23 -10.67 5.29
CA ILE A 419 22.42 -11.14 6.42
C ILE A 419 22.55 -10.12 7.56
N SER A 420 21.41 -9.55 7.98
CA SER A 420 21.33 -8.73 9.18
C SER A 420 21.43 -9.57 10.45
N ARG A 421 22.04 -9.00 11.51
CA ARG A 421 21.88 -9.51 12.89
C ARG A 421 20.60 -9.01 13.55
N ASP A 422 19.97 -7.97 13.02
CA ASP A 422 18.65 -7.49 13.43
C ASP A 422 17.54 -8.16 12.58
N PRO A 423 16.67 -8.98 13.19
CA PRO A 423 15.55 -9.63 12.50
C PRO A 423 14.52 -8.65 11.89
N LEU A 424 14.35 -7.43 12.41
CA LEU A 424 13.42 -6.45 11.83
C LEU A 424 13.94 -5.91 10.49
N VAL A 425 15.25 -5.69 10.39
CA VAL A 425 15.90 -5.29 9.12
C VAL A 425 15.80 -6.41 8.09
N GLN A 426 16.01 -7.67 8.47
CA GLN A 426 15.88 -8.82 7.57
C GLN A 426 14.42 -9.12 7.19
N LEU A 427 13.47 -8.88 8.11
CA LEU A 427 12.02 -8.96 7.85
C LEU A 427 11.57 -7.89 6.86
N ARG A 428 12.11 -6.67 6.97
CA ARG A 428 11.83 -5.56 6.05
C ARG A 428 12.25 -5.90 4.62
N SER A 429 13.53 -6.19 4.39
CA SER A 429 14.04 -6.48 3.05
C SER A 429 13.36 -7.70 2.42
N THR A 430 13.20 -8.77 3.20
CA THR A 430 12.55 -9.99 2.73
C THR A 430 11.05 -9.76 2.47
N GLY A 431 10.39 -8.96 3.31
CA GLY A 431 8.98 -8.57 3.17
C GLY A 431 8.71 -7.70 1.96
N ASP A 432 9.55 -6.69 1.72
CA ASP A 432 9.44 -5.79 0.57
C ASP A 432 9.67 -6.53 -0.76
N VAL A 433 10.72 -7.36 -0.84
CA VAL A 433 11.01 -8.17 -2.04
C VAL A 433 9.93 -9.25 -2.25
N LEU A 434 9.51 -9.99 -1.20
CA LEU A 434 8.46 -11.00 -1.34
C LEU A 434 7.10 -10.38 -1.68
N ARG A 435 6.77 -9.18 -1.16
CA ARG A 435 5.52 -8.48 -1.49
C ARG A 435 5.43 -8.22 -3.00
N TRP A 436 6.51 -7.73 -3.60
CA TRP A 436 6.58 -7.51 -5.04
C TRP A 436 6.60 -8.83 -5.82
N LEU A 437 7.44 -9.81 -5.46
CA LEU A 437 7.47 -11.11 -6.16
C LEU A 437 6.12 -11.85 -6.09
N ALA A 438 5.46 -11.86 -4.93
CA ALA A 438 4.15 -12.46 -4.74
C ALA A 438 3.07 -11.76 -5.58
N LEU A 439 3.16 -10.45 -5.81
CA LEU A 439 2.25 -9.72 -6.71
C LEU A 439 2.53 -10.03 -8.18
N SER A 440 3.81 -10.04 -8.58
CA SER A 440 4.25 -9.87 -9.96
C SER A 440 4.63 -11.14 -10.70
N LEU A 441 5.04 -12.21 -10.00
CA LEU A 441 5.42 -13.47 -10.65
C LEU A 441 4.20 -14.11 -11.36
N PRO A 442 4.41 -14.80 -12.50
CA PRO A 442 3.45 -15.74 -13.08
C PRO A 442 2.95 -16.78 -12.06
N ALA A 443 1.71 -17.24 -12.20
CA ALA A 443 1.00 -18.03 -11.17
C ALA A 443 1.48 -19.50 -11.06
N ASP A 444 2.19 -19.96 -12.08
CA ASP A 444 3.03 -21.16 -12.15
C ASP A 444 4.36 -20.94 -11.42
N ARG A 445 5.05 -19.80 -11.62
CA ARG A 445 6.31 -19.48 -10.94
C ARG A 445 6.21 -19.23 -9.43
N LEU A 446 5.00 -19.21 -8.86
CA LEU A 446 4.78 -18.98 -7.43
C LEU A 446 5.16 -20.18 -6.53
N ASP A 447 5.17 -21.42 -7.03
CA ASP A 447 5.62 -22.58 -6.26
C ASP A 447 7.15 -22.77 -6.26
N ASN A 448 7.87 -21.88 -6.96
CA ASN A 448 9.32 -21.94 -7.08
C ASN A 448 9.98 -22.07 -5.69
N PRO A 449 10.91 -23.02 -5.48
CA PRO A 449 11.50 -23.30 -4.16
C PRO A 449 12.10 -22.07 -3.45
N GLN A 450 12.52 -21.05 -4.20
CA GLN A 450 13.01 -19.79 -3.64
C GLN A 450 11.88 -18.96 -3.03
N VAL A 451 10.76 -18.79 -3.75
CA VAL A 451 9.57 -18.08 -3.28
C VAL A 451 8.98 -18.80 -2.07
N VAL A 452 8.92 -20.14 -2.13
CA VAL A 452 8.49 -20.99 -1.01
C VAL A 452 9.33 -20.76 0.25
N ARG A 453 10.67 -20.79 0.16
CA ARG A 453 11.53 -20.50 1.32
C ARG A 453 11.34 -19.09 1.88
N ALA A 454 11.09 -18.08 1.05
CA ALA A 454 10.79 -16.73 1.53
C ALA A 454 9.46 -16.66 2.29
N VAL A 455 8.42 -17.37 1.81
CA VAL A 455 7.13 -17.52 2.51
C VAL A 455 7.31 -18.24 3.86
N GLU A 456 8.13 -19.29 3.90
CA GLU A 456 8.48 -20.02 5.13
C GLU A 456 9.26 -19.15 6.13
N TYR A 457 10.25 -18.40 5.65
CA TYR A 457 11.09 -17.50 6.43
C TYR A 457 10.24 -16.40 7.10
N ILE A 458 9.42 -15.69 6.33
CA ILE A 458 8.54 -14.65 6.86
C ILE A 458 7.49 -15.25 7.82
N SER A 459 6.92 -16.42 7.50
CA SER A 459 5.97 -17.09 8.40
C SER A 459 6.62 -17.42 9.75
N GLY A 460 7.84 -17.97 9.74
CA GLY A 460 8.60 -18.29 10.94
C GLY A 460 9.01 -17.07 11.76
N LEU A 461 9.29 -15.93 11.11
CA LEU A 461 9.49 -14.67 11.80
C LEU A 461 8.17 -14.17 12.43
N LEU A 462 7.08 -14.09 11.67
CA LEU A 462 5.80 -13.54 12.17
C LEU A 462 5.10 -14.43 13.20
N GLU A 463 5.41 -15.74 13.25
CA GLU A 463 5.04 -16.64 14.36
C GLU A 463 5.67 -16.21 15.71
N ASN A 464 6.73 -15.39 15.72
CA ASN A 464 7.33 -14.85 16.94
C ASN A 464 6.41 -13.82 17.62
N GLN A 465 5.90 -14.17 18.81
CA GLN A 465 5.03 -13.31 19.61
C GLN A 465 5.58 -11.90 19.86
N ARG A 466 6.90 -11.70 19.89
CA ARG A 466 7.52 -10.37 20.12
C ARG A 466 7.12 -9.34 19.07
N PHE A 467 6.97 -9.73 17.80
CA PHE A 467 6.56 -8.78 16.77
C PHE A 467 5.11 -8.33 16.98
N ARG A 468 4.22 -9.26 17.32
CA ARG A 468 2.81 -8.97 17.61
C ARG A 468 2.62 -8.18 18.91
N SER A 469 3.31 -8.53 20.00
CA SER A 469 3.13 -7.88 21.30
C SER A 469 3.61 -6.44 21.29
N ASN A 470 4.63 -6.14 20.50
CA ASN A 470 5.29 -4.83 20.52
C ASN A 470 4.86 -3.95 19.34
N LEU A 471 4.05 -4.45 18.39
CA LEU A 471 3.75 -3.76 17.13
C LEU A 471 3.26 -2.32 17.31
N ARG A 472 2.42 -2.07 18.34
CA ARG A 472 1.89 -0.75 18.69
C ARG A 472 2.97 0.29 19.03
N SER A 473 4.06 -0.13 19.66
CA SER A 473 5.14 0.72 20.17
C SER A 473 6.47 0.54 19.40
N MET A 474 6.42 -0.14 18.26
CA MET A 474 7.52 -0.15 17.29
C MET A 474 7.68 1.21 16.62
N LYS A 475 8.85 1.45 16.02
CA LYS A 475 9.07 2.60 15.15
C LYS A 475 8.26 2.43 13.86
N THR A 476 7.79 3.53 13.28
CA THR A 476 7.04 3.61 12.01
C THR A 476 7.56 2.67 10.92
N ARG A 477 8.87 2.71 10.64
CA ARG A 477 9.56 1.84 9.67
C ARG A 477 9.39 0.33 9.96
N ASP A 478 9.39 -0.03 11.23
CA ASP A 478 9.37 -1.43 11.68
C ASP A 478 7.92 -1.96 11.71
N ILE A 479 6.93 -1.08 11.99
CA ILE A 479 5.50 -1.32 11.74
C ILE A 479 5.26 -1.53 10.25
N GLY A 480 5.86 -0.70 9.39
CA GLY A 480 5.87 -0.86 7.93
C GLY A 480 6.41 -2.23 7.50
N ALA A 481 7.57 -2.63 8.02
CA ALA A 481 8.19 -3.93 7.74
C ALA A 481 7.28 -5.12 8.08
N VAL A 482 6.71 -5.16 9.29
CA VAL A 482 5.75 -6.21 9.69
C VAL A 482 4.52 -6.20 8.79
N SER A 483 4.00 -5.02 8.46
CA SER A 483 2.79 -4.87 7.64
C SER A 483 3.00 -5.27 6.18
N HIS A 484 4.16 -4.94 5.60
CA HIS A 484 4.55 -5.35 4.25
C HIS A 484 4.77 -6.86 4.16
N ALA A 485 5.40 -7.47 5.17
CA ALA A 485 5.53 -8.91 5.29
C ALA A 485 4.17 -9.63 5.41
N LEU A 486 3.24 -9.10 6.23
CA LEU A 486 1.85 -9.60 6.30
C LEU A 486 1.11 -9.45 4.96
N HIS A 487 1.28 -8.33 4.27
CA HIS A 487 0.68 -8.10 2.95
C HIS A 487 1.26 -9.04 1.88
N ALA A 488 2.56 -9.34 1.92
CA ALA A 488 3.19 -10.34 1.04
C ALA A 488 2.54 -11.73 1.22
N LEU A 489 2.37 -12.18 2.47
CA LEU A 489 1.69 -13.43 2.79
C LEU A 489 0.21 -13.42 2.34
N ALA A 490 -0.49 -12.30 2.48
CA ALA A 490 -1.88 -12.15 2.03
C ALA A 490 -2.02 -12.20 0.50
N ILE A 491 -1.11 -11.56 -0.25
CA ILE A 491 -1.06 -11.65 -1.72
C ILE A 491 -0.77 -13.10 -2.14
N TYR A 492 0.20 -13.75 -1.49
CA TYR A 492 0.57 -15.14 -1.79
C TYR A 492 -0.58 -16.12 -1.52
N ASP A 493 -1.26 -16.04 -0.37
CA ASP A 493 -2.45 -16.86 -0.10
C ASP A 493 -3.56 -16.62 -1.14
N ARG A 494 -3.78 -15.37 -1.54
CA ARG A 494 -4.78 -14.99 -2.55
C ARG A 494 -4.48 -15.53 -3.95
N ARG A 495 -3.21 -15.47 -4.41
CA ARG A 495 -2.83 -15.90 -5.77
C ARG A 495 -2.49 -17.39 -5.87
N PHE A 496 -1.93 -17.97 -4.81
CA PHE A 496 -1.41 -19.35 -4.82
C PHE A 496 -2.33 -20.37 -4.15
N PHE A 497 -2.80 -20.11 -2.92
CA PHE A 497 -3.53 -21.09 -2.11
C PHE A 497 -5.05 -21.07 -2.29
N LEU A 498 -5.68 -19.89 -2.34
CA LEU A 498 -7.14 -19.80 -2.53
C LEU A 498 -7.61 -20.43 -3.85
N PRO A 499 -6.95 -20.24 -5.01
CA PRO A 499 -7.40 -20.82 -6.28
C PRO A 499 -7.14 -22.33 -6.42
N ARG A 500 -6.52 -22.97 -5.43
CA ARG A 500 -6.20 -24.41 -5.35
C ARG A 500 -6.74 -25.09 -4.09
N THR A 501 -7.46 -24.35 -3.24
CA THR A 501 -8.17 -24.92 -2.09
C THR A 501 -9.61 -25.16 -2.52
N PRO A 502 -10.13 -26.40 -2.52
CA PRO A 502 -11.53 -26.63 -2.85
C PRO A 502 -12.43 -25.83 -1.88
N PRO A 503 -13.60 -25.33 -2.34
CA PRO A 503 -14.56 -24.71 -1.44
C PRO A 503 -14.92 -25.72 -0.34
N PRO A 504 -15.14 -25.28 0.91
CA PRO A 504 -15.52 -26.20 1.98
C PRO A 504 -16.80 -26.92 1.53
N THR A 505 -16.70 -28.24 1.37
CA THR A 505 -17.84 -29.08 1.02
C THR A 505 -18.94 -28.78 2.01
N ALA A 506 -20.11 -28.38 1.51
CA ALA A 506 -21.27 -28.19 2.35
C ALA A 506 -21.60 -29.56 2.97
N SER A 507 -21.15 -29.76 4.22
CA SER A 507 -21.33 -31.02 4.95
C SER A 507 -22.77 -31.44 4.80
N ALA A 508 -23.00 -32.62 4.21
CA ALA A 508 -24.34 -33.08 3.89
C ALA A 508 -25.13 -33.22 5.19
N SER A 509 -25.90 -32.18 5.54
CA SER A 509 -26.85 -32.21 6.63
C SER A 509 -27.84 -33.30 6.32
N SER A 510 -27.63 -34.47 6.92
CA SER A 510 -28.49 -35.62 6.81
C SER A 510 -29.80 -35.30 7.53
N VAL A 511 -30.68 -34.55 6.84
CA VAL A 511 -32.08 -34.40 7.19
C VAL A 511 -32.69 -35.78 7.09
N GLN A 512 -32.69 -36.48 8.23
CA GLN A 512 -33.49 -37.67 8.40
C GLN A 512 -34.95 -37.23 8.26
N THR A 513 -35.55 -37.52 7.11
CA THR A 513 -36.97 -37.32 6.87
C THR A 513 -37.75 -38.32 7.71
N THR A 514 -37.94 -37.98 8.99
CA THR A 514 -38.82 -38.71 9.89
C THR A 514 -40.24 -38.60 9.35
N MET A 515 -40.70 -39.63 8.63
CA MET A 515 -42.07 -39.69 8.14
C MET A 515 -43.03 -39.72 9.32
N LEU A 516 -43.82 -38.67 9.48
CA LEU A 516 -45.04 -38.71 10.27
C LEU A 516 -46.15 -39.37 9.43
N PRO A 517 -46.94 -40.30 9.99
CA PRO A 517 -48.06 -40.92 9.27
C PRO A 517 -49.15 -39.88 8.99
N GLY A 518 -49.73 -39.94 7.78
CA GLY A 518 -50.72 -38.96 7.33
C GLY A 518 -52.05 -39.05 8.09
N SER A 519 -52.62 -37.89 8.43
CA SER A 519 -53.99 -37.80 8.95
C SER A 519 -55.01 -37.91 7.82
N GLY A 520 -56.02 -38.76 7.99
CA GLY A 520 -57.03 -39.07 6.99
C GLY A 520 -58.18 -38.07 6.93
N ILE A 521 -58.60 -37.78 5.70
CA ILE A 521 -59.80 -37.06 5.26
C ILE A 521 -61.03 -37.32 6.17
N GLY A 522 -61.71 -36.25 6.61
CA GLY A 522 -63.00 -36.34 7.29
C GLY A 522 -63.60 -34.97 7.61
N GLY A 523 -64.39 -34.40 6.69
CA GLY A 523 -65.07 -33.11 6.90
C GLY A 523 -66.56 -33.26 7.24
N LEU A 524 -67.11 -32.32 8.01
CA LEU A 524 -68.56 -32.09 8.10
C LEU A 524 -68.85 -30.60 8.41
N LEU A 525 -70.12 -30.21 8.25
CA LEU A 525 -70.63 -28.84 8.28
C LEU A 525 -71.15 -28.40 9.66
N THR A 526 -71.67 -27.17 9.72
CA THR A 526 -72.27 -26.39 10.83
C THR A 526 -71.26 -25.62 11.69
N SER A 527 -71.28 -24.29 11.82
CA SER A 527 -72.36 -23.28 11.95
C SER A 527 -73.06 -23.30 13.31
N THR A 528 -72.66 -22.37 14.21
CA THR A 528 -73.51 -21.32 14.82
C THR A 528 -72.62 -20.35 15.63
N ASP A 529 -73.13 -19.15 15.91
CA ASP A 529 -72.44 -18.06 16.62
C ASP A 529 -72.24 -18.31 18.13
N LYS A 530 -71.10 -17.86 18.67
CA LYS A 530 -71.04 -16.80 19.70
C LYS A 530 -69.63 -16.31 20.01
#